data_AF-A0A918P6B9-F1
#
_entry.id   AF-A0A918P6B9-F1
#
_cell.length_a   1.000
_cell.length_b   1.000
_cell.length_c   1.000
_cell.angle_alpha   90.00
_cell.angle_beta   90.00
_cell.angle_gamma   90.00
#
_symmetry.space_group_name_H-M   'P 1'
#
loop_
_entity.id
_entity.type
_entity.pdbx_description
1 polymer ?
#
loop_
_entity_poly.entity_id
_entity_poly.type
_entity_poly.pdbx_seq_one_letter_code
_entity_poly.pdbx_strand_id
1 'polypeptide(L)'
;MLRLYVENQRHLLAALAEPEPIVVWVGNNAHDKLMLAMVARVASPATPLSVVDITGQVAFQYMGQFAVGMCPPDALLPLSPAAFSGTGRARLASQWDNWKTHGEGWRETAVDGGVVEYPSDHLDTRLLARLAESGPQPVLRLVGDVMGRYPGMVPDTFLFWRLDTLRSNGQVVFIPGTRDGRKSINVELAG
;
A
#
# COMPACT_ATOMS: atom_id res chain seq x y z
N MET A 1 -2.04 7.51 -16.63
CA MET A 1 -1.90 7.24 -15.18
C MET A 1 -0.47 6.79 -14.83
N LEU A 2 0.08 5.75 -15.47
CA LEU A 2 1.45 5.25 -15.17
C LEU A 2 2.58 6.30 -15.33
N ARG A 3 2.54 7.17 -16.34
CA ARG A 3 3.59 8.19 -16.56
C ARG A 3 3.67 9.23 -15.44
N LEU A 4 2.54 9.77 -15.01
CA LEU A 4 2.46 10.74 -13.91
C LEU A 4 2.92 10.10 -12.59
N TYR A 5 2.61 8.83 -12.37
CA TYR A 5 3.07 8.10 -11.19
C TYR A 5 4.60 7.96 -11.16
N VAL A 6 5.22 7.54 -12.27
CA VAL A 6 6.68 7.41 -12.39
C VAL A 6 7.39 8.76 -12.21
N GLU A 7 6.81 9.83 -12.74
CA GLU A 7 7.35 11.18 -12.61
C GLU A 7 7.27 11.72 -11.18
N ASN A 8 6.11 11.56 -10.52
CA ASN A 8 5.95 11.92 -9.12
C ASN A 8 6.88 11.12 -8.21
N GLN A 9 7.05 9.82 -8.47
CA GLN A 9 7.98 8.98 -7.73
C GLN A 9 9.42 9.49 -7.90
N ARG A 10 9.82 9.88 -9.12
CA ARG A 10 11.15 10.44 -9.36
C ARG A 10 11.37 11.73 -8.59
N HIS A 11 10.41 12.65 -8.58
CA HIS A 11 10.51 13.90 -7.83
C HIS A 11 10.57 13.66 -6.33
N LEU A 12 9.77 12.74 -5.80
CA LEU A 12 9.84 12.35 -4.38
C LEU A 12 11.21 11.79 -4.02
N LEU A 13 11.74 10.86 -4.83
CA LEU A 13 13.06 10.26 -4.58
C LEU A 13 14.18 11.29 -4.67
N ALA A 14 14.09 12.25 -5.58
CA ALA A 14 15.04 13.36 -5.67
C ALA A 14 14.98 14.26 -4.42
N ALA A 15 13.78 14.65 -3.99
CA ALA A 15 13.60 15.45 -2.78
C ALA A 15 14.12 14.74 -1.52
N LEU A 16 13.90 13.42 -1.40
CA LEU A 16 14.41 12.63 -0.28
C LEU A 16 15.95 12.50 -0.27
N ALA A 17 16.62 12.71 -1.40
CA ALA A 17 18.07 12.65 -1.49
C ALA A 17 18.75 13.94 -1.01
N GLU A 18 18.01 15.04 -0.93
CA GLU A 18 18.51 16.32 -0.39
C GLU A 18 18.76 16.20 1.13
N PRO A 19 19.79 16.85 1.68
CA PRO A 19 20.18 16.73 3.09
C PRO A 19 19.31 17.59 4.04
N GLU A 20 17.99 17.63 3.84
CA GLU A 20 17.04 18.34 4.71
C GLU A 20 16.44 17.41 5.77
N PRO A 21 16.17 17.87 7.01
CA PRO A 21 15.58 17.02 8.05
C PRO A 21 14.25 16.38 7.60
N ILE A 22 14.15 15.06 7.76
CA ILE A 22 12.96 14.28 7.39
C ILE A 22 12.26 13.79 8.65
N VAL A 23 10.95 13.99 8.72
CA VAL A 23 10.07 13.37 9.71
C VAL A 23 9.14 12.39 9.00
N VAL A 24 9.19 11.12 9.40
CA VAL A 24 8.31 10.08 8.88
C VAL A 24 7.26 9.74 9.92
N TRP A 25 5.99 9.88 9.54
CA TRP A 25 4.87 9.43 10.36
C TRP A 25 4.49 8.02 9.95
N VAL A 26 4.41 7.09 10.90
CA VAL A 26 4.11 5.69 10.64
C VAL A 26 2.98 5.19 11.52
N GLY A 27 2.01 4.52 10.92
CA GLY A 27 1.02 3.69 11.60
C GLY A 27 1.48 2.24 11.72
N ASN A 28 0.54 1.34 12.04
CA ASN A 28 0.84 -0.08 12.25
C ASN A 28 0.58 -0.95 11.00
N ASN A 29 0.83 -0.41 9.81
CA ASN A 29 0.63 -1.12 8.55
C ASN A 29 1.95 -1.39 7.80
N ALA A 30 1.95 -2.38 6.92
CA ALA A 30 3.14 -2.75 6.14
C ALA A 30 3.58 -1.64 5.18
N HIS A 31 2.66 -0.85 4.63
CA HIS A 31 2.99 0.22 3.68
C HIS A 31 3.83 1.32 4.34
N ASP A 32 3.47 1.74 5.55
CA ASP A 32 4.22 2.75 6.30
C ASP A 32 5.63 2.24 6.66
N LYS A 33 5.75 0.94 7.01
CA LYS A 33 7.06 0.30 7.28
C LYS A 33 7.92 0.22 6.04
N LEU A 34 7.33 -0.12 4.89
CA LEU A 34 8.00 -0.13 3.59
C LEU A 34 8.47 1.27 3.21
N MET A 35 7.64 2.28 3.43
CA MET A 35 7.98 3.68 3.17
C MET A 35 9.11 4.17 4.08
N LEU A 36 9.07 3.86 5.38
CA LEU A 36 10.16 4.17 6.30
C LEU A 36 11.47 3.49 5.88
N ALA A 37 11.41 2.23 5.44
CA ALA A 37 12.59 1.52 4.94
C ALA A 37 13.17 2.14 3.66
N MET A 38 12.31 2.55 2.73
CA MET A 38 12.70 3.29 1.54
C MET A 38 13.38 4.61 1.91
N VAL A 39 12.80 5.40 2.81
CA VAL A 39 13.37 6.68 3.27
C VAL A 39 14.72 6.45 3.94
N ALA A 40 14.81 5.47 4.85
CA ALA A 40 16.04 5.11 5.53
C ALA A 40 17.18 4.77 4.55
N ARG A 41 16.83 4.15 3.42
CA ARG A 41 17.76 3.75 2.35
C ARG A 41 18.14 4.87 1.38
N VAL A 42 17.18 5.71 1.00
CA VAL A 42 17.34 6.72 -0.07
C VAL A 42 17.94 8.01 0.46
N ALA A 43 17.54 8.44 1.66
CA ALA A 43 18.06 9.67 2.23
C ALA A 43 19.56 9.53 2.54
N SER A 44 20.29 10.64 2.42
CA SER A 44 21.72 10.69 2.76
C SER A 44 21.94 10.33 4.24
N PRO A 45 22.98 9.54 4.61
CA PRO A 45 23.26 9.21 6.02
C PRO A 45 23.42 10.44 6.93
N ALA A 46 23.83 11.59 6.37
CA ALA A 46 23.95 12.85 7.08
C ALA A 46 22.59 13.53 7.34
N THR A 47 21.55 13.18 6.57
CA THR A 47 20.20 13.72 6.73
C THR A 47 19.62 13.30 8.08
N PRO A 48 19.22 14.24 8.96
CA PRO A 48 18.51 13.92 10.18
C PRO A 48 17.17 13.24 9.86
N LEU A 49 16.95 12.07 10.45
CA LEU A 49 15.71 11.30 10.30
C LEU A 49 15.04 11.17 11.65
N SER A 50 13.79 11.60 11.75
CA SER A 50 12.94 11.38 12.92
C SER A 50 11.69 10.60 12.54
N VAL A 51 11.14 9.86 13.49
CA VAL A 51 9.92 9.07 13.30
C VAL A 51 8.88 9.46 14.34
N VAL A 52 7.65 9.61 13.90
CA VAL A 52 6.46 9.63 14.77
C VAL A 52 5.72 8.32 14.55
N ASP A 53 5.89 7.37 15.47
CA ASP A 53 5.16 6.10 15.45
C ASP A 53 3.85 6.28 16.22
N ILE A 54 2.72 6.29 15.52
CA ILE A 54 1.42 6.49 16.16
C ILE A 54 0.86 5.21 16.80
N THR A 55 1.61 4.11 16.78
CA THR A 55 1.15 2.80 17.21
C THR A 55 0.81 2.74 18.69
N GLY A 56 -0.44 2.42 19.00
CA GLY A 56 -0.95 2.39 20.38
C GLY A 56 -1.08 3.78 21.03
N GLN A 57 -0.84 4.86 20.28
CA GLN A 57 -0.92 6.23 20.76
C GLN A 57 -2.22 6.92 20.33
N VAL A 58 -2.97 6.32 19.41
CA VAL A 58 -4.26 6.81 18.93
C VAL A 58 -5.33 5.73 19.09
N ALA A 59 -6.56 6.14 19.45
CA ALA A 59 -7.67 5.21 19.66
C ALA A 59 -8.32 4.72 18.37
N PHE A 60 -8.10 5.42 17.25
CA PHE A 60 -8.72 5.10 15.97
C PHE A 60 -8.03 3.92 15.29
N GLN A 61 -8.82 2.92 14.89
CA GLN A 61 -8.36 1.76 14.13
C GLN A 61 -9.44 1.26 13.17
N TYR A 62 -9.02 0.80 11.99
CA TYR A 62 -9.82 0.06 11.03
C TYR A 62 -9.34 -1.39 11.00
N MET A 63 -10.16 -2.33 11.47
CA MET A 63 -9.82 -3.76 11.55
C MET A 63 -8.47 -4.04 12.25
N GLY A 64 -8.15 -3.26 13.29
CA GLY A 64 -6.88 -3.40 14.02
C GLY A 64 -5.68 -2.69 13.36
N GLN A 65 -5.86 -2.07 12.20
CA GLN A 65 -4.83 -1.30 11.50
C GLN A 65 -5.19 0.19 11.42
N PHE A 66 -4.19 1.07 11.40
CA PHE A 66 -4.35 2.51 11.17
C PHE A 66 -3.22 3.02 10.28
N ALA A 67 -3.59 3.92 9.38
CA ALA A 67 -2.68 4.80 8.68
C ALA A 67 -2.82 6.20 9.28
N VAL A 68 -1.75 6.98 9.26
CA VAL A 68 -1.72 8.33 9.85
C VAL A 68 -2.83 9.21 9.28
N GLY A 69 -3.08 9.13 7.96
CA GLY A 69 -4.12 9.90 7.29
C GLY A 69 -5.57 9.54 7.68
N MET A 70 -5.78 8.46 8.43
CA MET A 70 -7.10 8.08 8.96
C MET A 70 -7.36 8.67 10.35
N CYS A 71 -6.32 9.19 11.01
CA CYS A 71 -6.42 9.70 12.37
C CYS A 71 -6.91 11.15 12.36
N PRO A 72 -7.79 11.54 13.31
CA PRO A 72 -8.22 12.92 13.41
C PRO A 72 -7.03 13.80 13.85
N PRO A 73 -6.91 15.04 13.34
CA PRO A 73 -5.73 15.87 13.59
C PRO A 73 -5.43 16.13 15.07
N ASP A 74 -6.46 16.30 15.90
CA ASP A 74 -6.37 16.52 17.34
C ASP A 74 -5.70 15.36 18.09
N ALA A 75 -5.87 14.12 17.62
CA ALA A 75 -5.18 12.96 18.16
C ALA A 75 -3.69 12.91 17.79
N LEU A 76 -3.29 13.59 16.71
CA LEU A 76 -1.90 13.62 16.23
C LEU A 76 -1.08 14.77 16.81
N LEU A 77 -1.73 15.91 17.13
CA LEU A 77 -1.07 17.11 17.65
C LEU A 77 -0.17 16.91 18.88
N PRO A 78 -0.51 16.03 19.85
CA PRO A 78 0.34 15.82 21.03
C PRO A 78 1.61 15.01 20.74
N LEU A 79 1.69 14.35 19.58
CA LEU A 79 2.77 13.42 19.27
C LEU A 79 4.01 14.18 18.79
N SER A 80 5.17 13.77 19.28
CA SER A 80 6.45 14.41 18.98
C SER A 80 7.38 13.48 18.21
N PRO A 81 8.12 13.98 17.20
CA PRO A 81 9.11 13.19 16.50
C PRO A 81 10.24 12.73 17.43
N ALA A 82 10.61 11.46 17.32
CA ALA A 82 11.78 10.90 17.98
C ALA A 82 12.91 10.69 16.96
N ALA A 83 14.14 11.06 17.32
CA ALA A 83 15.30 10.84 16.47
C ALA A 83 15.45 9.33 16.16
N PHE A 84 15.59 8.99 14.89
CA PHE A 84 15.72 7.61 14.46
C PHE A 84 17.18 7.17 14.55
N SER A 85 17.43 6.06 15.25
CA SER A 85 18.80 5.57 15.47
C SER A 85 19.52 5.23 14.15
N GLY A 86 20.82 5.51 14.08
CA GLY A 86 21.66 5.15 12.94
C GLY A 86 21.69 3.64 12.67
N THR A 87 21.70 2.82 13.73
CA THR A 87 21.61 1.36 13.64
C THR A 87 20.26 0.89 13.09
N GLY A 88 19.16 1.48 13.56
CA GLY A 88 17.82 1.24 13.04
C GLY A 88 17.70 1.60 11.56
N ARG A 89 18.27 2.74 11.18
CA ARG A 89 18.33 3.20 9.77
C ARG A 89 19.09 2.22 8.88
N ALA A 90 20.30 1.80 9.29
CA ALA A 90 21.09 0.84 8.54
C ALA A 90 20.35 -0.49 8.36
N ARG A 91 19.71 -0.99 9.43
CA ARG A 91 18.91 -2.23 9.36
C ARG A 91 17.77 -2.13 8.35
N LEU A 92 17.00 -1.04 8.39
CA LEU A 92 15.89 -0.83 7.44
C LEU A 92 16.39 -0.64 6.00
N ALA A 93 17.52 0.04 5.82
CA ALA A 93 18.14 0.19 4.52
C ALA A 93 18.51 -1.16 3.89
N SER A 94 19.11 -2.07 4.68
CA SER A 94 19.40 -3.44 4.23
C SER A 94 18.13 -4.25 3.94
N GLN A 95 17.07 -4.09 4.73
CA GLN A 95 15.78 -4.74 4.47
C GLN A 95 15.17 -4.26 3.14
N TRP A 96 15.25 -2.96 2.86
CA TRP A 96 14.79 -2.40 1.60
C TRP A 96 15.56 -2.97 0.40
N ASP A 97 16.89 -3.01 0.47
CA ASP A 97 17.71 -3.59 -0.59
C ASP A 97 17.36 -5.07 -0.82
N ASN A 98 17.16 -5.84 0.26
CA ASN A 98 16.71 -7.22 0.15
C ASN A 98 15.36 -7.34 -0.57
N TRP A 99 14.37 -6.53 -0.21
CA TRP A 99 13.06 -6.52 -0.85
C TRP A 99 13.09 -6.10 -2.32
N LYS A 100 14.04 -5.23 -2.68
CA LYS A 100 14.25 -4.80 -4.07
C LYS A 100 14.83 -5.91 -4.95
N THR A 101 15.64 -6.79 -4.38
CA THR A 101 16.31 -7.87 -5.13
C THR A 101 15.56 -9.19 -5.08
N HIS A 102 14.94 -9.52 -3.94
CA HIS A 102 14.37 -10.84 -3.66
C HIS A 102 12.87 -10.83 -3.38
N GLY A 103 12.22 -9.67 -3.46
CA GLY A 103 10.81 -9.55 -3.11
C GLY A 103 9.87 -10.27 -4.09
N GLU A 104 8.83 -10.91 -3.55
CA GLU A 104 7.81 -11.66 -4.30
C GLU A 104 6.63 -10.77 -4.75
N GLY A 105 6.43 -9.63 -4.09
CA GLY A 105 5.53 -8.57 -4.56
C GLY A 105 4.64 -7.96 -3.48
N TRP A 106 3.72 -8.75 -2.93
CA TRP A 106 2.71 -8.28 -1.97
C TRP A 106 3.21 -8.42 -0.53
N ARG A 107 2.85 -7.47 0.35
CA ARG A 107 3.34 -7.47 1.74
C ARG A 107 2.24 -7.04 2.71
N GLU A 108 2.16 -7.72 3.84
CA GLU A 108 1.17 -7.49 4.89
C GLU A 108 1.82 -7.31 6.26
N THR A 109 1.04 -6.79 7.21
CA THR A 109 1.47 -6.71 8.61
C THR A 109 1.27 -8.07 9.27
N ALA A 110 2.34 -8.66 9.79
CA ALA A 110 2.27 -9.87 10.59
C ALA A 110 1.71 -9.59 12.01
N VAL A 111 1.25 -10.64 12.70
CA VAL A 111 0.65 -10.53 14.06
C VAL A 111 1.62 -9.93 15.08
N ASP A 112 2.92 -10.19 14.92
CA ASP A 112 3.98 -9.64 15.76
C ASP A 112 4.37 -8.20 15.38
N GLY A 113 3.67 -7.59 14.44
CA GLY A 113 4.02 -6.29 13.88
C GLY A 113 5.18 -6.33 12.89
N GLY A 114 5.61 -7.51 12.43
CA GLY A 114 6.54 -7.66 11.31
C GLY A 114 5.90 -7.32 9.95
N VAL A 115 6.70 -7.51 8.90
CA VAL A 115 6.23 -7.50 7.51
C VAL A 115 6.35 -8.93 6.99
N VAL A 116 5.23 -9.51 6.56
CA VAL A 116 5.19 -10.80 5.85
C VAL A 116 5.02 -10.53 4.36
N GLU A 117 5.57 -11.41 3.53
CA GLU A 117 5.58 -11.28 2.09
C GLU A 117 4.81 -12.42 1.43
N TYR A 118 4.18 -12.11 0.31
CA TYR A 118 3.45 -13.02 -0.55
C TYR A 118 3.75 -12.72 -2.02
N PRO A 119 3.54 -13.71 -2.90
CA PRO A 119 3.55 -13.50 -4.34
C PRO A 119 2.61 -12.37 -4.79
N SER A 120 2.97 -11.69 -5.89
CA SER A 120 2.17 -10.58 -6.42
C SER A 120 0.73 -10.95 -6.82
N ASP A 121 0.43 -12.23 -7.01
CA ASP A 121 -0.90 -12.77 -7.34
C ASP A 121 -1.70 -13.22 -6.09
N HIS A 122 -1.21 -12.93 -4.88
CA HIS A 122 -1.84 -13.36 -3.61
C HIS A 122 -3.35 -13.03 -3.49
N LEU A 123 -3.80 -11.95 -4.14
CA LEU A 123 -5.19 -11.49 -4.10
C LEU A 123 -6.03 -11.94 -5.30
N ASP A 124 -5.44 -12.61 -6.30
CA ASP A 124 -6.12 -12.98 -7.53
C ASP A 124 -7.25 -13.98 -7.27
N THR A 125 -7.00 -15.00 -6.45
CA THR A 125 -8.03 -15.98 -6.08
C THR A 125 -9.23 -15.32 -5.42
N ARG A 126 -9.02 -14.25 -4.63
CA ARG A 126 -10.11 -13.51 -3.98
C ARG A 126 -10.93 -12.71 -4.99
N LEU A 127 -10.28 -12.07 -5.96
CA LEU A 127 -10.93 -11.37 -7.07
C LEU A 127 -11.79 -12.34 -7.90
N LEU A 128 -11.19 -13.47 -8.30
CA LEU A 128 -11.86 -14.49 -9.11
C LEU A 128 -13.02 -15.16 -8.37
N ALA A 129 -12.83 -15.53 -7.10
CA ALA A 129 -13.90 -16.12 -6.28
C ALA A 129 -15.07 -15.14 -6.11
N ARG A 130 -14.80 -13.87 -5.81
CA ARG A 130 -15.85 -12.86 -5.66
C ARG A 130 -16.63 -12.63 -6.96
N LEU A 131 -15.94 -12.71 -8.10
CA LEU A 131 -16.55 -12.59 -9.42
C LEU A 131 -17.41 -13.82 -9.76
N ALA A 132 -16.94 -15.03 -9.45
CA ALA A 132 -17.71 -16.27 -9.61
C ALA A 132 -19.00 -16.26 -8.76
N GLU A 133 -18.94 -15.75 -7.54
CA GLU A 133 -20.10 -15.63 -6.65
C GLU A 133 -21.16 -14.63 -7.13
N SER A 134 -20.71 -13.50 -7.69
CA SER A 134 -21.60 -12.35 -7.96
C SER A 134 -22.05 -12.24 -9.41
N GLY A 135 -21.37 -12.95 -10.31
CA GLY A 135 -21.50 -12.76 -11.75
C GLY A 135 -20.94 -11.43 -12.24
N PRO A 136 -21.22 -11.08 -13.51
CA PRO A 136 -20.75 -9.85 -14.14
C PRO A 136 -21.15 -8.60 -13.34
N GLN A 137 -20.20 -7.71 -13.09
CA GLN A 137 -20.44 -6.52 -12.26
C GLN A 137 -19.48 -5.37 -12.59
N PRO A 138 -19.77 -4.12 -12.16
CA PRO A 138 -18.83 -3.01 -12.31
C PRO A 138 -17.49 -3.28 -11.62
N VAL A 139 -16.37 -2.97 -12.27
CA VAL A 139 -15.01 -3.17 -11.72
C VAL A 139 -14.88 -2.51 -10.34
N LEU A 140 -15.38 -1.28 -10.19
CA LEU A 140 -15.36 -0.55 -8.92
C LEU A 140 -16.08 -1.30 -7.78
N ARG A 141 -17.15 -2.01 -8.10
CA ARG A 141 -17.91 -2.78 -7.11
C ARG A 141 -17.11 -4.01 -6.67
N LEU A 142 -16.53 -4.75 -7.62
CA LEU A 142 -15.68 -5.90 -7.31
C LEU A 142 -14.49 -5.51 -6.42
N VAL A 143 -13.78 -4.43 -6.79
CA VAL A 143 -12.63 -3.93 -6.01
C VAL A 143 -13.05 -3.50 -4.61
N GLY A 144 -14.12 -2.70 -4.49
CA GLY A 144 -14.63 -2.27 -3.19
C GLY A 144 -15.08 -3.44 -2.31
N ASP A 145 -15.74 -4.44 -2.88
CA ASP A 145 -16.17 -5.65 -2.17
C ASP A 145 -14.98 -6.46 -1.65
N VAL A 146 -13.92 -6.62 -2.45
CA VAL A 146 -12.71 -7.33 -2.03
C VAL A 146 -11.99 -6.56 -0.93
N MET A 147 -11.83 -5.24 -1.07
CA MET A 147 -11.22 -4.39 -0.04
C MET A 147 -12.01 -4.44 1.28
N GLY A 148 -13.34 -4.36 1.22
CA GLY A 148 -14.18 -4.33 2.42
C GLY A 148 -14.24 -5.66 3.18
N ARG A 149 -13.95 -6.79 2.51
CA ARG A 149 -13.93 -8.13 3.14
C ARG A 149 -12.53 -8.57 3.56
N TYR A 150 -11.50 -7.94 3.03
CA TYR A 150 -10.14 -8.34 3.29
C TYR A 150 -9.65 -7.71 4.61
N PRO A 151 -9.02 -8.49 5.52
CA PRO A 151 -8.70 -8.03 6.87
C PRO A 151 -7.55 -7.02 6.95
N GLY A 152 -6.76 -6.85 5.87
CA GLY A 152 -5.66 -5.89 5.80
C GLY A 152 -5.97 -4.65 4.95
N MET A 153 -5.07 -3.67 4.95
CA MET A 153 -5.14 -2.55 4.01
C MET A 153 -4.65 -2.94 2.62
N VAL A 154 -5.55 -2.91 1.63
CA VAL A 154 -5.21 -3.13 0.22
C VAL A 154 -5.52 -1.86 -0.58
N PRO A 155 -4.56 -1.29 -1.30
CA PRO A 155 -4.82 -0.16 -2.19
C PRO A 155 -5.67 -0.62 -3.39
N ASP A 156 -6.67 0.18 -3.75
CA ASP A 156 -7.50 -0.04 -4.93
C ASP A 156 -6.66 -0.12 -6.22
N THR A 157 -5.64 0.74 -6.34
CA THR A 157 -4.68 0.76 -7.45
C THR A 157 -3.99 -0.59 -7.66
N PHE A 158 -3.66 -1.31 -6.58
CA PHE A 158 -3.08 -2.66 -6.68
C PHE A 158 -4.10 -3.65 -7.24
N LEU A 159 -5.35 -3.63 -6.77
CA LEU A 159 -6.41 -4.51 -7.26
C LEU A 159 -6.79 -4.22 -8.71
N PHE A 160 -6.81 -2.95 -9.14
CA PHE A 160 -7.00 -2.62 -10.55
C PHE A 160 -5.86 -3.15 -11.42
N TRP A 161 -4.61 -3.03 -10.97
CA TRP A 161 -3.47 -3.61 -11.67
C TRP A 161 -3.56 -5.15 -11.76
N ARG A 162 -3.97 -5.82 -10.67
CA ARG A 162 -4.23 -7.27 -10.69
C ARG A 162 -5.33 -7.65 -11.66
N LEU A 163 -6.45 -6.92 -11.69
CA LEU A 163 -7.54 -7.17 -12.65
C LEU A 163 -7.08 -6.99 -14.10
N ASP A 164 -6.25 -5.99 -14.40
CA ASP A 164 -5.68 -5.83 -15.74
C ASP A 164 -4.70 -6.96 -16.10
N THR A 165 -3.96 -7.47 -15.12
CA THR A 165 -3.09 -8.65 -15.28
C THR A 165 -3.92 -9.90 -15.58
N LEU A 166 -4.97 -10.16 -14.80
CA LEU A 166 -5.92 -11.26 -15.01
C LEU A 166 -6.59 -11.17 -16.39
N ARG A 167 -6.94 -9.95 -16.83
CA ARG A 167 -7.48 -9.70 -18.17
C ARG A 167 -6.48 -10.05 -19.26
N SER A 168 -5.23 -9.60 -19.09
CA SER A 168 -4.16 -9.87 -20.05
C SER A 168 -3.81 -11.36 -20.14
N ASN A 169 -4.02 -12.10 -19.05
CA ASN A 169 -3.88 -13.55 -18.98
C ASN A 169 -5.12 -14.32 -19.46
N GLY A 170 -6.17 -13.62 -19.92
CA GLY A 170 -7.40 -14.25 -20.41
C GLY A 170 -8.24 -14.93 -19.33
N GLN A 171 -8.11 -14.54 -18.06
CA GLN A 171 -8.92 -15.10 -16.96
C GLN A 171 -10.21 -14.30 -16.71
N VAL A 172 -10.21 -13.03 -17.10
CA VAL A 172 -11.38 -12.14 -17.04
C VAL A 172 -11.46 -11.30 -18.31
N VAL A 173 -12.64 -10.76 -18.61
CA VAL A 173 -12.82 -9.78 -19.69
C VAL A 173 -13.48 -8.51 -19.17
N PHE A 174 -13.14 -7.38 -19.79
CA PHE A 174 -13.79 -6.10 -19.52
C PHE A 174 -14.85 -5.83 -20.59
N ILE A 175 -16.07 -5.58 -20.15
CA ILE A 175 -17.21 -5.32 -21.04
C ILE A 175 -17.81 -3.93 -20.74
N PRO A 176 -18.36 -3.24 -21.77
CA PRO A 176 -19.11 -2.02 -21.54
C PRO A 176 -20.30 -2.27 -20.61
N GLY A 177 -20.47 -1.42 -19.61
CA GLY A 177 -21.59 -1.44 -18.68
C GLY A 177 -22.24 -0.07 -18.54
N THR A 178 -23.33 -0.03 -17.77
CA THR A 178 -23.98 1.21 -17.38
C THR A 178 -24.30 1.16 -15.89
N ARG A 179 -23.98 2.23 -15.16
CA ARG A 179 -24.31 2.41 -13.74
C ARG A 179 -24.89 3.80 -13.54
N ASP A 180 -26.09 3.89 -12.99
CA ASP A 180 -26.79 5.16 -12.71
C ASP A 180 -26.85 6.08 -13.95
N GLY A 181 -27.08 5.49 -15.13
CA GLY A 181 -27.13 6.20 -16.42
C GLY A 181 -25.76 6.64 -16.98
N ARG A 182 -24.64 6.33 -16.31
CA ARG A 182 -23.28 6.66 -16.76
C ARG A 182 -22.58 5.42 -17.31
N LYS A 183 -21.72 5.61 -18.32
CA LYS A 183 -20.84 4.55 -18.84
C LYS A 183 -19.99 3.98 -17.71
N SER A 184 -19.97 2.67 -17.57
CA SER A 184 -19.10 1.94 -16.66
C SER A 184 -18.31 0.86 -17.40
N ILE A 185 -17.25 0.37 -16.76
CA ILE A 185 -16.56 -0.84 -17.18
C ILE A 185 -17.00 -1.93 -16.20
N ASN A 186 -17.57 -3.00 -16.75
CA ASN A 186 -17.89 -4.21 -16.01
C ASN A 186 -16.80 -5.26 -16.27
N VAL A 187 -16.71 -6.22 -15.36
CA VAL A 187 -15.80 -7.36 -15.44
C VAL A 187 -16.62 -8.64 -15.27
N GLU A 188 -16.22 -9.68 -16.01
CA GLU A 188 -16.74 -11.05 -15.90
C GLU A 188 -15.61 -12.06 -16.13
N LEU A 189 -15.82 -13.31 -15.69
CA LEU A 189 -14.87 -14.39 -15.94
C LEU A 189 -14.78 -14.66 -17.44
N ALA A 190 -13.59 -14.96 -17.94
CA ALA A 190 -13.43 -15.46 -19.30
C ALA A 190 -14.03 -16.87 -19.39
N GLY A 191 -14.76 -17.14 -20.48
CA GLY A 191 -15.33 -18.45 -20.78
C GLY A 191 -14.34 -19.43 -21.37
#